data_AF-A0A377DMC0-F1
#
_entry.id   AF-A0A377DMC0-F1
#
_cell.length_a   1.000
_cell.length_b   1.000
_cell.length_c   1.000
_cell.angle_alpha   90.00
_cell.angle_beta   90.00
_cell.angle_gamma   90.00
#
_symmetry.space_group_name_H-M   'P 1'
#
loop_
_entity.id
_entity.type
_entity.pdbx_description
1 polymer ?
#
loop_
_entity_poly.entity_id
_entity_poly.type
_entity_poly.pdbx_seq_one_letter_code
_entity_poly.pdbx_strand_id
1 'polypeptide(L)'
;MFANGLKLLGAASICFGINPFLGYTLVGVGAAAYSPAKYGILGELTTGSKLVKANGLMEASTIAAILLGSVAGGVLADWHVLVALAACALAYGGAVVANIYIPKLAAARPGQSWNLINMTRSFLNACTSLWRNGETRFSLVGTSLFWGAGVTLRFLLVLWVPVALGITDNATPTYLNAMVAIGIVVGAGAAAKLVTLETVSRCMPAGILIGVVVLIFFPATRAAASLCLVDADWCDGGLFCRSAQCVATGAG
;
A
#
# COMPACT_ATOMS: atom_id res chain seq x y z
N MET A 1 0.49 19.42 -4.32
CA MET A 1 0.17 20.26 -3.15
C MET A 1 -1.26 20.07 -2.64
N PHE A 2 -2.28 20.34 -3.47
CA PHE A 2 -3.70 20.23 -3.09
C PHE A 2 -4.07 18.93 -2.35
N ALA A 3 -3.65 17.77 -2.88
CA ALA A 3 -3.93 16.46 -2.30
C ALA A 3 -3.40 16.29 -0.85
N ASN A 4 -2.16 16.72 -0.57
CA ASN A 4 -1.60 16.64 0.79
C ASN A 4 -2.20 17.72 1.71
N GLY A 5 -2.60 18.88 1.16
CA GLY A 5 -3.38 19.87 1.91
C GLY A 5 -4.71 19.31 2.39
N LEU A 6 -5.41 18.54 1.55
CA LEU A 6 -6.68 17.90 1.93
C LEU A 6 -6.50 16.87 3.05
N LYS A 7 -5.40 16.09 3.01
CA LYS A 7 -5.05 15.17 4.10
C LYS A 7 -4.76 15.90 5.41
N LEU A 8 -3.99 17.01 5.35
CA LEU A 8 -3.70 17.83 6.51
C LEU A 8 -4.97 18.43 7.11
N LEU A 9 -5.85 19.00 6.27
CA LEU A 9 -7.14 19.55 6.71
C LEU A 9 -8.03 18.48 7.34
N GLY A 10 -8.08 17.28 6.76
CA GLY A 10 -8.83 16.16 7.30
C GLY A 10 -8.27 15.65 8.64
N ALA A 11 -6.95 15.63 8.83
CA ALA A 11 -6.35 15.26 10.12
C ALA A 11 -6.54 16.36 11.18
N ALA A 12 -6.37 17.63 10.80
CA ALA A 12 -6.54 18.77 11.68
C ALA A 12 -8.01 18.92 12.13
N SER A 13 -8.98 18.69 11.24
CA SER A 13 -10.40 18.76 11.60
C SER A 13 -10.77 17.78 12.71
N ILE A 14 -10.23 16.57 12.67
CA ILE A 14 -10.42 15.56 13.73
C ILE A 14 -9.80 16.05 15.05
N CYS A 15 -8.64 16.72 15.01
CA CYS A 15 -8.00 17.29 16.20
C CYS A 15 -8.85 18.39 16.86
N PHE A 16 -9.62 19.15 16.08
CA PHE A 16 -10.52 20.20 16.57
C PHE A 16 -11.93 19.69 16.95
N GLY A 17 -12.14 18.37 17.00
CA GLY A 17 -13.42 17.77 17.40
C GLY A 17 -14.50 17.78 16.32
N ILE A 18 -14.14 18.04 15.06
CA ILE A 18 -15.07 17.87 13.93
C ILE A 18 -15.36 16.38 13.73
N ASN A 19 -16.54 16.07 13.20
CA ASN A 19 -16.97 14.70 12.94
C ASN A 19 -15.88 13.87 12.22
N PRO A 20 -15.42 12.74 12.81
CA PRO A 20 -14.34 11.94 12.25
C PRO A 20 -14.61 11.41 10.85
N PHE A 21 -15.87 11.12 10.49
CA PHE A 21 -16.22 10.64 9.15
C PHE A 21 -15.88 11.68 8.07
N LEU A 22 -16.09 12.96 8.36
CA LEU A 22 -15.73 14.04 7.45
C LEU A 22 -14.20 14.15 7.32
N GLY A 23 -13.48 14.08 8.44
CA GLY A 23 -12.01 14.05 8.44
C GLY A 23 -11.43 12.91 7.61
N TYR A 24 -11.90 11.69 7.84
CA TYR A 24 -11.49 10.51 7.05
C TYR A 24 -11.85 10.62 5.57
N THR A 25 -13.00 11.20 5.24
CA THR A 25 -13.40 11.44 3.85
C THR A 25 -12.42 12.38 3.15
N LEU A 26 -12.05 13.50 3.79
CA LEU A 26 -11.07 14.45 3.25
C LEU A 26 -9.68 13.81 3.07
N VAL A 27 -9.22 13.05 4.07
CA VAL A 27 -7.96 12.30 3.97
C VAL A 27 -8.03 11.28 2.81
N GLY A 28 -9.14 10.56 2.67
CA GLY A 28 -9.36 9.58 1.62
C GLY A 28 -9.32 10.18 0.21
N VAL A 29 -10.04 11.28 -0.02
CA VAL A 29 -10.00 12.02 -1.30
C VAL A 29 -8.57 12.52 -1.58
N GLY A 30 -7.87 13.02 -0.56
CA GLY A 30 -6.49 13.48 -0.69
C GLY A 30 -5.53 12.32 -1.04
N ALA A 31 -5.75 11.15 -0.47
CA ALA A 31 -4.98 9.94 -0.79
C ALA A 31 -5.24 9.47 -2.22
N ALA A 32 -6.50 9.42 -2.65
CA ALA A 32 -6.90 9.03 -4.00
C ALA A 32 -6.32 9.96 -5.07
N ALA A 33 -6.29 11.27 -4.81
CA ALA A 33 -5.70 12.25 -5.72
C ALA A 33 -4.15 12.20 -5.77
N TYR A 34 -3.50 11.84 -4.66
CA TYR A 34 -2.04 11.82 -4.58
C TYR A 34 -1.43 10.59 -5.26
N SER A 35 -2.08 9.42 -5.17
CA SER A 35 -1.53 8.15 -5.66
C SER A 35 -1.20 8.13 -7.16
N PRO A 36 -2.07 8.60 -8.10
CA PRO A 36 -1.72 8.65 -9.52
C PRO A 36 -0.58 9.64 -9.81
N ALA A 37 -0.58 10.78 -9.11
CA ALA A 37 0.37 11.87 -9.34
C ALA A 37 1.81 11.46 -8.98
N LYS A 38 2.02 10.74 -7.87
CA LYS A 38 3.38 10.35 -7.44
C LYS A 38 4.07 9.42 -8.44
N TYR A 39 3.34 8.48 -9.04
CA TYR A 39 3.91 7.56 -10.04
C TYR A 39 4.03 8.23 -11.41
N GLY A 40 3.11 9.13 -11.77
CA GLY A 40 3.17 9.87 -13.03
C GLY A 40 4.45 10.72 -13.17
N ILE A 41 4.85 11.39 -12.08
CA ILE A 41 6.08 12.19 -12.05
C ILE A 41 7.33 11.35 -12.29
N LEU A 42 7.35 10.09 -11.86
CA LEU A 42 8.53 9.24 -11.96
C LEU A 42 8.90 8.92 -13.42
N GLY A 43 7.89 8.73 -14.28
CA GLY A 43 8.07 8.53 -15.71
C GLY A 43 8.64 9.75 -16.44
N GLU A 44 8.49 10.95 -15.87
CA GLU A 44 9.03 12.19 -16.42
C GLU A 44 10.45 12.49 -15.90
N LEU A 45 10.75 12.08 -14.66
CA LEU A 45 12.06 12.30 -14.02
C LEU A 45 13.10 11.22 -14.35
N THR A 46 12.67 10.03 -14.77
CA THR A 46 13.57 8.89 -14.96
C THR A 46 13.26 8.14 -16.26
N THR A 47 14.28 7.51 -16.86
CA THR A 47 14.16 6.79 -18.14
C THR A 47 14.72 5.38 -18.05
N GLY A 48 14.12 4.45 -18.80
CA GLY A 48 14.59 3.07 -18.96
C GLY A 48 14.79 2.33 -17.62
N SER A 49 15.98 1.75 -17.44
CA SER A 49 16.32 0.97 -16.23
C SER A 49 16.33 1.79 -14.92
N LYS A 50 16.48 3.12 -15.01
CA LYS A 50 16.38 4.00 -13.82
C LYS A 50 14.95 4.12 -13.31
N LEU A 51 13.94 4.01 -14.18
CA LEU A 51 12.52 4.04 -13.81
C LEU A 51 12.15 2.85 -12.93
N VAL A 52 12.63 1.65 -13.30
CA VAL A 52 12.40 0.43 -12.51
C VAL A 52 13.01 0.54 -11.12
N LYS A 53 14.26 1.01 -11.02
CA LYS A 53 14.95 1.21 -9.73
C LYS A 53 14.25 2.26 -8.87
N ALA A 54 13.87 3.39 -9.46
CA ALA A 54 13.15 4.45 -8.75
C ALA A 54 11.77 3.97 -8.27
N ASN A 55 11.05 3.18 -9.08
CA ASN A 55 9.76 2.62 -8.70
C ASN A 55 9.92 1.63 -7.54
N GLY A 56 10.90 0.72 -7.63
CA GLY A 56 11.21 -0.21 -6.55
C GLY A 56 11.58 0.48 -5.23
N LEU A 57 12.36 1.57 -5.29
CA LEU A 57 12.70 2.35 -4.09
C LEU A 57 11.45 3.04 -3.49
N MET A 58 10.58 3.58 -4.34
CA MET A 58 9.33 4.21 -3.90
C MET A 58 8.40 3.20 -3.20
N GLU A 59 8.26 2.00 -3.74
CA GLU A 59 7.49 0.91 -3.11
C GLU A 59 8.10 0.48 -1.77
N ALA A 60 9.42 0.23 -1.73
CA ALA A 60 10.10 -0.17 -0.51
C ALA A 60 9.95 0.89 0.60
N SER A 61 10.11 2.17 0.25
CA SER A 61 9.89 3.28 1.19
C SER A 61 8.44 3.37 1.66
N THR A 62 7.46 3.04 0.81
CA THR A 62 6.04 3.02 1.17
C THR A 62 5.75 1.90 2.18
N ILE A 63 6.28 0.69 1.95
CA ILE A 63 6.15 -0.43 2.89
C ILE A 63 6.80 -0.07 4.24
N ALA A 64 8.01 0.50 4.22
CA ALA A 64 8.70 0.96 5.42
C ALA A 64 7.89 2.04 6.17
N ALA A 65 7.30 2.99 5.45
CA ALA A 65 6.44 4.03 6.04
C ALA A 65 5.16 3.45 6.65
N ILE A 66 4.52 2.46 6.00
CA ILE A 66 3.35 1.76 6.55
C ILE A 66 3.72 1.03 7.85
N LEU A 67 4.87 0.36 7.88
CA LEU A 67 5.41 -0.33 9.05
C LEU A 67 5.64 0.63 10.21
N LEU A 68 6.51 1.61 10.00
CA LEU A 68 6.89 2.59 11.02
C LEU A 68 5.67 3.38 11.50
N GLY A 69 4.82 3.81 10.58
CA GLY A 69 3.61 4.56 10.90
C GLY A 69 2.57 3.74 11.65
N SER A 70 2.43 2.45 11.35
CA SER A 70 1.50 1.58 12.09
C SER A 70 2.01 1.35 13.51
N VAL A 71 3.28 1.00 13.69
CA VAL A 71 3.90 0.79 15.02
C VAL A 71 3.84 2.06 15.87
N ALA A 72 4.36 3.16 15.34
CA ALA A 72 4.34 4.44 16.04
C ALA A 72 2.89 4.89 16.32
N GLY A 73 1.99 4.76 15.35
CA GLY A 73 0.58 5.13 15.51
C GLY A 73 -0.13 4.34 16.61
N GLY A 74 0.06 3.02 16.67
CA GLY A 74 -0.52 2.17 17.71
C GLY A 74 0.01 2.51 19.10
N VAL A 75 1.33 2.64 19.25
CA VAL A 75 1.97 3.00 20.54
C VAL A 75 1.52 4.40 21.01
N LEU A 76 1.48 5.38 20.10
CA LEU A 76 1.01 6.72 20.44
C LEU A 76 -0.49 6.72 20.78
N ALA A 77 -1.31 5.91 20.10
CA ALA A 77 -2.74 5.83 20.35
C ALA A 77 -3.06 5.22 21.71
N ASP A 78 -2.30 4.20 22.13
CA ASP A 78 -2.41 3.62 23.49
C ASP A 78 -2.00 4.60 24.57
N TRP A 79 -1.01 5.46 24.30
CA TRP A 79 -0.61 6.47 25.27
C TRP A 79 -1.59 7.64 25.35
N HIS A 80 -1.88 8.29 24.21
CA HIS A 80 -2.85 9.37 24.12
C HIS A 80 -3.29 9.63 22.67
N VAL A 81 -4.58 9.38 22.38
CA VAL A 81 -5.14 9.50 21.02
C VAL A 81 -4.92 10.89 20.39
N LEU A 82 -5.05 11.98 21.15
CA LEU A 82 -4.78 13.33 20.60
C LEU A 82 -3.31 13.51 20.19
N VAL A 83 -2.36 12.89 20.88
CA VAL A 83 -0.94 12.98 20.52
C VAL A 83 -0.68 12.19 19.22
N ALA A 84 -1.31 11.03 19.06
CA ALA A 84 -1.28 10.26 17.81
C ALA A 84 -1.85 11.07 16.63
N LEU A 85 -3.00 11.72 16.82
CA LEU A 85 -3.62 12.57 15.81
C LEU A 85 -2.79 13.80 15.48
N ALA A 86 -2.21 14.46 16.49
CA ALA A 86 -1.32 15.59 16.29
C ALA A 86 -0.05 15.19 15.52
N ALA A 87 0.56 14.06 15.86
CA ALA A 87 1.72 13.51 15.13
C ALA A 87 1.37 13.21 13.66
N CYS A 88 0.19 12.66 13.40
CA CYS A 88 -0.32 12.42 12.05
C CYS A 88 -0.51 13.73 11.26
N ALA A 89 -1.12 14.74 11.89
CA ALA A 89 -1.28 16.07 11.28
C ALA A 89 0.08 16.72 10.98
N LEU A 90 1.04 16.64 11.90
CA LEU A 90 2.41 17.14 11.69
C LEU A 90 3.11 16.42 10.54
N ALA A 91 2.97 15.10 10.42
CA ALA A 91 3.52 14.33 9.30
C ALA A 91 2.95 14.79 7.95
N TYR A 92 1.63 15.04 7.88
CA TYR A 92 1.02 15.61 6.68
C TYR A 92 1.48 17.05 6.41
N GLY A 93 1.67 17.87 7.45
CA GLY A 93 2.25 19.20 7.34
C GLY A 93 3.65 19.16 6.73
N GLY A 94 4.52 18.27 7.24
CA GLY A 94 5.84 18.02 6.68
C GLY A 94 5.78 17.57 5.22
N ALA A 95 4.81 16.70 4.86
CA ALA A 95 4.61 16.27 3.48
C ALA A 95 4.11 17.39 2.55
N VAL A 96 3.37 18.38 3.06
CA VAL A 96 3.00 19.58 2.31
C VAL A 96 4.24 20.44 2.04
N VAL A 97 5.07 20.65 3.06
CA VAL A 97 6.32 21.42 2.93
C VAL A 97 7.30 20.73 1.98
N ALA A 98 7.51 19.42 2.13
CA ALA A 98 8.36 18.63 1.25
C ALA A 98 7.93 18.71 -0.23
N ASN A 99 6.61 18.72 -0.49
CA ASN A 99 6.08 18.88 -1.84
C ASN A 99 6.38 20.25 -2.48
N ILE A 100 6.76 21.27 -1.71
CA ILE A 100 7.18 22.57 -2.26
C ILE A 100 8.50 22.44 -3.04
N TYR A 101 9.34 21.48 -2.64
CA TYR A 101 10.62 21.23 -3.29
C TYR A 101 10.54 20.34 -4.53
N ILE A 102 9.36 19.81 -4.87
CA ILE A 102 9.20 19.01 -6.10
C ILE A 102 9.31 19.96 -7.31
N PRO A 103 10.24 19.70 -8.24
CA PRO A 103 10.41 20.55 -9.42
C PRO A 103 9.13 20.55 -10.27
N LYS A 104 8.76 21.71 -10.79
CA LYS A 104 7.61 21.85 -11.68
C LYS A 104 7.94 21.21 -13.03
N LEU A 105 7.25 20.12 -13.34
CA LEU A 105 7.39 19.43 -14.62
C LEU A 105 6.42 20.02 -15.65
N ALA A 106 6.83 20.01 -16.92
CA ALA A 106 5.96 20.40 -18.01
C ALA A 106 4.87 19.33 -18.19
N ALA A 107 3.64 19.77 -18.46
CA ALA A 107 2.54 18.83 -18.70
C ALA A 107 2.91 17.89 -19.86
N ALA A 108 2.92 16.58 -19.62
CA ALA A 108 3.24 15.58 -20.64
C ALA A 108 2.38 15.68 -21.92
N ARG A 109 1.18 16.27 -21.83
CA ARG A 109 0.27 16.52 -22.96
C ARG A 109 -0.35 17.93 -22.89
N PRO A 110 0.36 18.97 -23.34
CA PRO A 110 -0.17 20.32 -23.39
C PRO A 110 -1.35 20.38 -24.37
N GLY A 111 -2.44 21.09 -24.01
CA GLY A 111 -3.58 21.32 -24.91
C GLY A 111 -4.66 20.23 -24.92
N GLN A 112 -4.56 19.20 -24.09
CA GLN A 112 -5.64 18.24 -23.91
C GLN A 112 -6.87 18.94 -23.28
N SER A 113 -8.02 18.87 -23.94
CA SER A 113 -9.26 19.45 -23.42
C SER A 113 -9.77 18.68 -22.20
N TRP A 114 -10.26 19.40 -21.17
CA TRP A 114 -10.89 18.84 -19.96
C TRP A 114 -12.31 18.32 -20.23
N ASN A 115 -12.45 17.50 -21.26
CA ASN A 115 -13.72 16.87 -21.62
C ASN A 115 -13.88 15.56 -20.85
N LEU A 116 -14.61 15.62 -19.74
CA LEU A 116 -14.78 14.47 -18.82
C LEU A 116 -15.25 13.20 -19.54
N ILE A 117 -16.18 13.33 -20.50
CA ILE A 117 -16.67 12.20 -21.30
C ILE A 117 -15.55 11.54 -22.11
N ASN A 118 -14.72 12.33 -22.78
CA ASN A 118 -13.62 11.82 -23.60
C ASN A 118 -12.49 11.24 -22.75
N MET A 119 -12.19 11.86 -21.60
CA MET A 119 -11.21 11.35 -20.64
C MET A 119 -11.66 10.00 -20.05
N THR A 120 -12.92 9.89 -19.63
CA THR A 120 -13.47 8.63 -19.11
C THR A 120 -13.48 7.54 -20.18
N ARG A 121 -13.87 7.85 -21.43
CA ARG A 121 -13.77 6.87 -22.54
C ARG A 121 -12.34 6.42 -22.80
N SER A 122 -11.38 7.36 -22.84
CA SER A 122 -9.97 7.04 -23.05
C SER A 122 -9.42 6.16 -21.91
N PHE A 123 -9.78 6.46 -20.66
CA PHE A 123 -9.45 5.65 -19.50
C PHE A 123 -10.04 4.25 -19.59
N LEU A 124 -11.34 4.12 -19.90
CA LEU A 124 -12.00 2.82 -20.05
C LEU A 124 -11.41 1.99 -21.18
N ASN A 125 -11.04 2.62 -22.31
CA ASN A 125 -10.36 1.94 -23.41
C ASN A 125 -8.98 1.44 -22.99
N ALA A 126 -8.21 2.25 -22.23
CA ALA A 126 -6.93 1.83 -21.69
C ALA A 126 -7.09 0.66 -20.70
N CYS A 127 -8.04 0.74 -19.77
CA CYS A 127 -8.37 -0.36 -18.85
C CYS A 127 -8.76 -1.64 -19.61
N THR A 128 -9.57 -1.52 -20.66
CA THR A 128 -9.98 -2.66 -21.49
C THR A 128 -8.78 -3.28 -22.20
N SER A 129 -7.86 -2.46 -22.72
CA SER A 129 -6.63 -2.93 -23.35
C SER A 129 -5.73 -3.70 -22.36
N LEU A 130 -5.51 -3.13 -21.17
CA LEU A 130 -4.73 -3.77 -20.11
C LEU A 130 -5.39 -5.09 -19.65
N TRP A 131 -6.71 -5.16 -19.59
CA TRP A 131 -7.44 -6.37 -19.19
C TRP A 131 -7.42 -7.49 -20.23
N ARG A 132 -7.30 -7.13 -21.52
CA ARG A 132 -7.18 -8.10 -22.63
C ARG A 132 -5.80 -8.74 -22.67
N ASN A 133 -4.76 -8.06 -22.19
CA ASN A 133 -3.42 -8.64 -22.07
C ASN A 133 -3.35 -9.57 -20.84
N GLY A 134 -3.04 -10.85 -21.06
CA GLY A 134 -2.99 -11.87 -20.01
C GLY A 134 -1.97 -11.57 -18.91
N GLU A 135 -0.79 -11.08 -19.28
CA GLU A 135 0.29 -10.75 -18.35
C GLU A 135 -0.06 -9.53 -17.48
N THR A 136 -0.59 -8.49 -18.11
CA THR A 136 -1.00 -7.26 -17.41
C THR A 136 -2.20 -7.50 -16.50
N ARG A 137 -3.19 -8.29 -16.97
CA ARG A 137 -4.35 -8.69 -16.15
C ARG A 137 -3.90 -9.46 -14.91
N PHE A 138 -2.94 -10.38 -15.06
CA PHE A 138 -2.37 -11.11 -13.93
C PHE A 138 -1.77 -10.17 -12.89
N SER A 139 -0.95 -9.21 -13.32
CA SER A 139 -0.36 -8.22 -12.40
C SER A 139 -1.43 -7.35 -11.72
N LEU A 140 -2.46 -6.92 -12.45
CA LEU A 140 -3.53 -6.07 -11.92
C LEU A 140 -4.34 -6.80 -10.86
N VAL A 141 -4.83 -8.00 -11.17
CA VAL A 141 -5.64 -8.81 -10.25
C VAL A 141 -4.81 -9.26 -9.06
N GLY A 142 -3.60 -9.76 -9.31
CA GLY A 142 -2.70 -10.24 -8.28
C GLY A 142 -2.36 -9.16 -7.25
N THR A 143 -1.84 -8.02 -7.73
CA THR A 143 -1.46 -6.91 -6.83
C THR A 143 -2.68 -6.39 -6.06
N SER A 144 -3.84 -6.27 -6.70
CA SER A 144 -5.06 -5.80 -6.05
C SER A 144 -5.57 -6.76 -4.97
N LEU A 145 -5.55 -8.08 -5.23
CA LEU A 145 -5.94 -9.09 -4.27
C LEU A 145 -4.97 -9.14 -3.09
N PHE A 146 -3.66 -9.05 -3.34
CA PHE A 146 -2.64 -9.04 -2.29
C PHE A 146 -2.83 -7.87 -1.32
N TRP A 147 -2.94 -6.64 -1.83
CA TRP A 147 -3.17 -5.47 -0.98
C TRP A 147 -4.56 -5.49 -0.33
N GLY A 148 -5.58 -5.97 -1.04
CA GLY A 148 -6.93 -6.16 -0.51
C GLY A 148 -6.94 -7.11 0.70
N ALA A 149 -6.35 -8.29 0.54
CA ALA A 149 -6.21 -9.28 1.60
C ALA A 149 -5.44 -8.71 2.81
N GLY A 150 -4.40 -7.90 2.58
CA GLY A 150 -3.62 -7.29 3.67
C GLY A 150 -4.37 -6.26 4.47
N VAL A 151 -5.14 -5.41 3.79
CA VAL A 151 -6.02 -4.46 4.46
C VAL A 151 -7.11 -5.21 5.24
N THR A 152 -7.72 -6.24 4.66
CA THR A 152 -8.73 -7.06 5.35
C THR A 152 -8.15 -7.77 6.58
N LEU A 153 -6.99 -8.43 6.45
CA LEU A 153 -6.33 -9.09 7.57
C LEU A 153 -6.03 -8.10 8.70
N ARG A 154 -5.56 -6.90 8.37
CA ARG A 154 -5.31 -5.84 9.35
C ARG A 154 -6.55 -5.49 10.16
N PHE A 155 -7.70 -5.36 9.52
CA PHE A 155 -8.97 -5.13 10.23
C PHE A 155 -9.40 -6.34 11.07
N LEU A 156 -9.22 -7.55 10.54
CA LEU A 156 -9.53 -8.78 11.27
C LEU A 156 -8.67 -8.92 12.53
N LEU A 157 -7.38 -8.59 12.49
CA LEU A 157 -6.49 -8.65 13.65
C LEU A 157 -6.94 -7.73 14.79
N VAL A 158 -7.41 -6.53 14.48
CA VAL A 158 -7.93 -5.59 15.50
C VAL A 158 -9.16 -6.16 16.21
N LEU A 159 -10.02 -6.90 15.50
CA LEU A 159 -11.21 -7.54 16.08
C LEU A 159 -10.90 -8.88 16.74
N TRP A 160 -9.93 -9.63 16.21
CA TRP A 160 -9.59 -10.98 16.64
C TRP A 160 -8.73 -11.01 17.90
N VAL A 161 -7.76 -10.08 18.05
CA VAL A 161 -6.85 -10.06 19.21
C VAL A 161 -7.60 -9.98 20.55
N PRO A 162 -8.60 -9.09 20.73
CA PRO A 162 -9.35 -9.04 21.98
C PRO A 162 -10.16 -10.31 22.25
N VAL A 163 -10.70 -10.94 21.21
CA VAL A 163 -11.57 -12.12 21.34
C VAL A 163 -10.76 -13.40 21.58
N ALA A 164 -9.62 -13.56 20.92
CA ALA A 164 -8.83 -14.78 20.96
C ALA A 164 -7.73 -14.76 22.04
N LEU A 165 -7.08 -13.60 22.25
CA LEU A 165 -5.96 -13.47 23.18
C LEU A 165 -6.36 -12.79 24.50
N GLY A 166 -7.57 -12.21 24.58
CA GLY A 166 -8.04 -11.49 25.78
C GLY A 166 -7.29 -10.18 26.04
N ILE A 167 -6.54 -9.67 25.07
CA ILE A 167 -5.74 -8.45 25.17
C ILE A 167 -6.50 -7.29 24.53
N THR A 168 -6.68 -6.18 25.26
CA THR A 168 -7.47 -5.01 24.82
C THR A 168 -6.62 -3.79 24.43
N ASP A 169 -5.31 -3.96 24.23
CA ASP A 169 -4.42 -2.88 23.81
C ASP A 169 -4.48 -2.67 22.28
N ASN A 170 -4.11 -1.47 21.80
CA ASN A 170 -4.00 -1.19 20.36
C ASN A 170 -2.60 -1.51 19.83
N ALA A 171 -1.61 -1.67 20.72
CA ALA A 171 -0.25 -2.06 20.39
C ALA A 171 -0.12 -3.51 19.90
N THR A 172 -0.84 -4.48 20.48
CA THR A 172 -0.70 -5.88 20.06
C THR A 172 -1.13 -6.13 18.61
N PRO A 173 -2.32 -5.69 18.15
CA PRO A 173 -2.68 -5.80 16.72
C PRO A 173 -1.68 -5.08 15.82
N THR A 174 -1.12 -3.98 16.31
CA THR A 174 -0.12 -3.19 15.62
C THR A 174 1.21 -3.95 15.44
N TYR A 175 1.68 -4.66 16.46
CA TYR A 175 2.87 -5.51 16.36
C TYR A 175 2.67 -6.69 15.41
N LEU A 176 1.49 -7.31 15.43
CA LEU A 176 1.16 -8.39 14.48
C LEU A 176 1.18 -7.88 13.02
N ASN A 177 0.64 -6.68 12.78
CA ASN A 177 0.75 -6.03 11.47
C ASN A 177 2.20 -5.68 11.09
N ALA A 178 3.07 -5.42 12.07
CA ALA A 178 4.48 -5.17 11.80
C ALA A 178 5.18 -6.46 11.32
N MET A 179 4.86 -7.61 11.91
CA MET A 179 5.40 -8.91 11.50
C MET A 179 4.99 -9.26 10.06
N VAL A 180 3.71 -9.13 9.75
CA VAL A 180 3.16 -9.23 8.39
C VAL A 180 4.05 -8.49 7.37
N ALA A 181 4.33 -7.22 7.60
CA ALA A 181 5.09 -6.44 6.64
C ALA A 181 6.62 -6.71 6.67
N ILE A 182 7.17 -7.29 7.75
CA ILE A 182 8.52 -7.90 7.71
C ILE A 182 8.51 -9.09 6.73
N GLY A 183 7.49 -9.96 6.81
CA GLY A 183 7.27 -11.04 5.84
C GLY A 183 7.29 -10.53 4.40
N ILE A 184 6.56 -9.45 4.10
CA ILE A 184 6.54 -8.82 2.76
C ILE A 184 7.95 -8.42 2.31
N VAL A 185 8.73 -7.78 3.19
CA VAL A 185 10.08 -7.32 2.86
C VAL A 185 11.02 -8.49 2.58
N VAL A 186 10.98 -9.53 3.42
CA VAL A 186 11.78 -10.75 3.24
C VAL A 186 11.40 -11.46 1.95
N GLY A 187 10.10 -11.60 1.68
CA GLY A 187 9.54 -12.20 0.48
C GLY A 187 9.91 -11.46 -0.80
N ALA A 188 9.80 -10.14 -0.79
CA ALA A 188 10.22 -9.30 -1.91
C ALA A 188 11.73 -9.39 -2.15
N GLY A 189 12.54 -9.47 -1.08
CA GLY A 189 13.98 -9.71 -1.17
C GLY A 189 14.33 -11.08 -1.76
N ALA A 190 13.60 -12.12 -1.38
CA ALA A 190 13.76 -13.46 -1.93
C ALA A 190 13.38 -13.51 -3.42
N ALA A 191 12.27 -12.88 -3.82
CA ALA A 191 11.88 -12.79 -5.24
C ALA A 191 12.93 -12.07 -6.07
N ALA A 192 13.63 -11.08 -5.50
CA ALA A 192 14.71 -10.39 -6.18
C ALA A 192 15.89 -11.27 -6.55
N LYS A 193 16.11 -12.35 -5.80
CA LYS A 193 17.19 -13.32 -6.07
C LYS A 193 16.71 -14.55 -6.84
N LEU A 194 15.43 -14.94 -6.68
CA LEU A 194 14.92 -16.23 -7.15
C LEU A 194 14.07 -16.15 -8.44
N VAL A 195 13.54 -14.98 -8.80
CA VAL A 195 12.59 -14.83 -9.91
C VAL A 195 13.14 -13.93 -11.01
N THR A 196 13.25 -14.48 -12.22
CA THR A 196 13.55 -13.77 -13.47
C THR A 196 12.25 -13.60 -14.28
N LEU A 197 12.15 -12.66 -15.25
CA LEU A 197 10.86 -12.44 -15.97
C LEU A 197 10.33 -13.68 -16.67
N GLU A 198 11.22 -14.52 -17.21
CA GLU A 198 10.84 -15.77 -17.86
C GLU A 198 10.17 -16.77 -16.89
N THR A 199 10.39 -16.60 -15.58
CA THR A 199 9.85 -17.48 -14.53
C THR A 199 8.74 -16.83 -13.70
N VAL A 200 8.25 -15.65 -14.06
CA VAL A 200 7.18 -14.96 -13.28
C VAL A 200 5.89 -15.79 -13.21
N SER A 201 5.58 -16.61 -14.22
CA SER A 201 4.41 -17.50 -14.15
C SER A 201 4.50 -18.52 -13.00
N ARG A 202 5.71 -18.83 -12.51
CA ARG A 202 5.94 -19.72 -11.37
C ARG A 202 5.61 -19.11 -10.02
N CYS A 203 5.30 -17.81 -9.95
CA CYS A 203 4.84 -17.16 -8.72
C CYS A 203 3.33 -17.30 -8.49
N MET A 204 2.59 -17.84 -9.48
CA MET A 204 1.14 -18.07 -9.38
C MET A 204 0.74 -19.00 -8.21
N PRO A 205 1.45 -20.09 -7.90
CA PRO A 205 1.17 -20.95 -6.75
C PRO A 205 1.39 -20.23 -5.41
N ALA A 206 2.36 -19.31 -5.32
CA ALA A 206 2.64 -18.56 -4.09
C ALA A 206 1.44 -17.67 -3.72
N GLY A 207 0.81 -17.00 -4.70
CA GLY A 207 -0.41 -16.23 -4.48
C GLY A 207 -1.62 -17.06 -4.02
N ILE A 208 -1.72 -18.31 -4.48
CA ILE A 208 -2.77 -19.26 -4.05
C ILE A 208 -2.48 -19.77 -2.63
N LEU A 209 -1.20 -20.00 -2.30
CA LEU A 209 -0.77 -20.44 -0.97
C LEU A 209 -1.22 -19.45 0.11
N ILE A 210 -1.10 -18.13 -0.15
CA ILE A 210 -1.57 -17.06 0.74
C ILE A 210 -3.04 -17.24 1.11
N GLY A 211 -3.89 -17.51 0.12
CA GLY A 211 -5.31 -17.70 0.37
C GLY A 211 -5.59 -18.95 1.22
N VAL A 212 -4.83 -20.02 1.02
CA VAL A 212 -5.00 -21.29 1.73
C VAL A 212 -4.54 -21.18 3.18
N VAL A 213 -3.42 -20.53 3.45
CA VAL A 213 -2.88 -20.41 4.81
C VAL A 213 -3.69 -19.41 5.64
N VAL A 214 -4.24 -18.34 5.07
CA VAL A 214 -5.23 -17.48 5.74
C VAL A 214 -6.48 -18.28 6.18
N LEU A 215 -6.92 -19.27 5.38
CA LEU A 215 -8.03 -20.15 5.79
C LEU A 215 -7.63 -21.12 6.91
N ILE A 216 -6.37 -21.55 6.94
CA ILE A 216 -5.80 -22.40 8.01
C ILE A 216 -5.55 -21.60 9.30
N PHE A 217 -5.35 -20.27 9.19
CA PHE A 217 -5.18 -19.37 10.32
C PHE A 217 -6.45 -19.24 11.18
N PHE A 218 -7.63 -19.31 10.57
CA PHE A 218 -8.91 -19.07 11.25
C PHE A 218 -9.19 -19.98 12.47
N PRO A 219 -8.87 -21.30 12.45
CA PRO A 219 -9.02 -22.16 13.63
C PRO A 219 -7.84 -22.16 14.63
N ALA A 220 -6.74 -21.45 14.39
CA ALA A 220 -5.54 -21.54 15.22
C ALA A 220 -5.69 -20.79 16.56
N THR A 221 -5.68 -21.54 17.67
CA THR A 221 -5.79 -21.01 19.06
C THR A 221 -4.44 -20.75 19.73
N ARG A 222 -3.31 -21.04 19.06
CA ARG A 222 -1.95 -20.89 19.64
C ARG A 222 -1.18 -19.75 18.97
N ALA A 223 -0.92 -18.69 19.74
CA ALA A 223 -0.27 -17.45 19.31
C ALA A 223 1.00 -17.67 18.46
N ALA A 224 1.90 -18.58 18.85
CA ALA A 224 3.16 -18.83 18.15
C ALA A 224 2.99 -19.49 16.77
N ALA A 225 2.00 -20.39 16.62
CA ALA A 225 1.72 -21.05 15.33
C ALA A 225 1.03 -20.08 14.36
N SER A 226 0.12 -19.23 14.86
CA SER A 226 -0.50 -18.15 14.10
C SER A 226 0.53 -17.11 13.62
N LEU A 227 1.53 -16.74 14.43
CA LEU A 227 2.60 -15.82 14.03
C LEU A 227 3.46 -16.39 12.90
N CYS A 228 3.92 -17.64 13.02
CA CYS A 228 4.79 -18.25 12.01
C CYS A 228 4.08 -18.49 10.66
N LEU A 229 2.77 -18.80 10.70
CA LEU A 229 1.97 -18.97 9.48
C LEU A 229 1.72 -17.63 8.78
N VAL A 230 1.49 -16.56 9.55
CA VAL A 230 1.36 -15.20 9.01
C VAL A 230 2.68 -14.75 8.38
N ASP A 231 3.82 -14.89 9.06
CA ASP A 231 5.11 -14.51 8.47
C ASP A 231 5.43 -15.28 7.18
N ALA A 232 5.13 -16.59 7.13
CA ALA A 232 5.30 -17.40 5.93
C ALA A 232 4.41 -16.92 4.77
N ASP A 233 3.14 -16.64 5.05
CA ASP A 233 2.19 -16.14 4.06
C ASP A 233 2.59 -14.81 3.45
N TRP A 234 3.02 -13.89 4.30
CA TRP A 234 3.39 -12.57 3.84
C TRP A 234 4.75 -12.57 3.12
N CYS A 235 5.59 -13.55 3.40
CA CYS A 235 6.78 -13.85 2.60
C CYS A 235 6.40 -14.31 1.18
N ASP A 236 5.44 -15.23 1.04
CA ASP A 236 4.93 -15.66 -0.27
C ASP A 236 4.20 -14.52 -1.01
N GLY A 237 3.53 -13.63 -0.26
CA GLY A 237 2.92 -12.41 -0.79
C GLY A 237 3.91 -11.36 -1.26
N GLY A 238 5.00 -11.15 -0.54
CA GLY A 238 6.12 -10.32 -0.98
C GLY A 238 6.77 -10.86 -2.26
N LEU A 239 6.89 -12.19 -2.37
CA LEU A 239 7.39 -12.87 -3.56
C LEU A 239 6.48 -12.61 -4.78
N PHE A 240 5.18 -12.75 -4.57
CA PHE A 240 4.14 -12.55 -5.58
C PHE A 240 4.06 -11.10 -6.05
N CYS A 241 3.99 -10.14 -5.14
CA CYS A 241 3.82 -8.71 -5.46
C CYS A 241 4.96 -8.18 -6.34
N ARG A 242 6.21 -8.53 -6.01
CA ARG A 242 7.38 -8.10 -6.77
C ARG A 242 7.44 -8.74 -8.16
N SER A 243 7.06 -10.02 -8.27
CA SER A 243 7.04 -10.72 -9.57
C SER A 243 5.97 -10.16 -10.52
N ALA A 244 4.77 -9.89 -10.01
CA ALA A 244 3.70 -9.20 -10.75
C ALA A 244 4.16 -7.82 -11.27
N GLN A 245 4.89 -7.06 -10.44
CA GLN A 245 5.41 -5.74 -10.83
C GLN A 245 6.53 -5.80 -11.88
N CYS A 246 7.37 -6.83 -11.90
CA CYS A 246 8.37 -7.01 -12.96
C CYS A 246 7.69 -7.14 -14.33
N VAL A 247 6.56 -7.86 -14.38
CA VAL A 247 5.73 -7.98 -15.59
C VAL A 247 5.10 -6.64 -15.98
N ALA A 248 4.57 -5.88 -15.01
CA ALA A 248 3.97 -4.57 -15.30
C ALA A 248 4.96 -3.50 -15.77
N THR A 249 6.24 -3.61 -15.37
CA THR A 249 7.27 -2.62 -15.69
C THR A 249 8.16 -3.00 -16.88
N GLY A 250 7.95 -4.19 -17.47
CA GLY A 250 8.76 -4.69 -18.59
C GLY A 250 10.25 -4.81 -18.26
N ALA A 251 10.57 -4.95 -16.97
CA ALA A 251 11.93 -4.87 -16.45
C ALA A 251 12.67 -6.18 -16.65
N GLY A 252 13.13 -6.43 -17.87
CA GLY A 252 14.13 -7.44 -18.23
C GLY A 252 15.54 -6.93 -18.29
#